data_AF-A0A059E8E3-F1
#
_entry.id   AF-A0A059E8E3-F1
#
_cell.length_a   1.000
_cell.length_b   1.000
_cell.length_c   1.000
_cell.angle_alpha   90.00
_cell.angle_beta   90.00
_cell.angle_gamma   90.00
#
_symmetry.space_group_name_H-M   'P 1'
#
loop_
_entity.id
_entity.type
_entity.pdbx_description
1 polymer ?
#
loop_
_entity_poly.entity_id
_entity_poly.type
_entity_poly.pdbx_seq_one_letter_code
_entity_poly.pdbx_strand_id
1 'polypeptide(L)' 'MKSADTGDIEDALDIAARIIDRFGYRYWPIFERLEAELENRTSREMRIQARLNPAMTETNQSGQPSRYQ' A
#
# COMPACT_ATOMS: atom_id res chain seq x y z
N MET A 1 18.28 -8.16 13.43
CA MET A 1 17.85 -8.08 12.01
C MET A 1 16.94 -6.86 11.91
N LYS A 2 17.35 -5.82 11.18
CA LYS A 2 16.50 -4.63 10.99
C LYS A 2 15.41 -5.03 10.00
N SER A 3 14.13 -4.92 10.38
CA SER A 3 13.03 -5.10 9.43
C SER A 3 13.14 -3.99 8.39
N ALA A 4 13.11 -4.34 7.10
CA ALA A 4 12.97 -3.34 6.05
C ALA A 4 11.75 -2.47 6.40
N ASP A 5 11.86 -1.14 6.31
CA ASP A 5 10.71 -0.26 6.44
C ASP A 5 9.98 -0.13 5.09
N THR A 6 8.96 0.73 5.01
CA THR A 6 8.20 0.96 3.78
C THR A 6 9.07 1.58 2.69
N GLY A 7 9.96 2.51 3.06
CA GLY A 7 10.87 3.18 2.13
C GLY A 7 11.90 2.22 1.52
N ASP A 8 12.40 1.26 2.30
CA ASP A 8 13.29 0.21 1.77
C ASP A 8 12.64 -0.61 0.62
N ILE A 9 11.31 -0.76 0.61
CA ILE A 9 10.60 -1.46 -0.48
C ILE A 9 10.39 -0.55 -1.68
N GLU A 10 10.10 0.73 -1.46
CA GLU A 10 10.00 1.72 -2.54
C GLU A 10 11.33 1.85 -3.29
N ASP A 11 12.46 1.92 -2.56
CA ASP A 11 13.79 1.91 -3.16
C ASP A 11 14.07 0.61 -3.94
N ALA A 12 13.61 -0.54 -3.43
CA ALA A 12 13.74 -1.82 -4.11
C ALA A 12 12.88 -1.90 -5.39
N LEU A 13 11.69 -1.28 -5.40
CA LEU A 13 10.83 -1.16 -6.58
C LEU A 13 11.51 -0.34 -7.67
N ASP A 14 12.12 0.79 -7.31
CA ASP A 14 12.88 1.63 -8.24
C ASP A 14 14.03 0.85 -8.90
N ILE A 15 14.75 0.05 -8.11
CA ILE A 15 15.82 -0.82 -8.63
C ILE A 15 15.24 -1.90 -9.55
N ALA A 16 14.15 -2.56 -9.14
CA ALA A 16 13.52 -3.61 -9.91
C ALA A 16 12.97 -3.09 -11.25
N ALA A 17 12.40 -1.89 -11.30
CA ALA A 17 11.97 -1.23 -12.53
C ALA A 17 13.14 -1.04 -13.52
N ARG A 18 14.29 -0.56 -13.03
CA ARG A 18 15.53 -0.43 -13.85
C ARG A 18 16.04 -1.78 -14.37
N ILE A 19 15.89 -2.84 -13.57
CA ILE A 19 16.26 -4.20 -13.99
C ILE A 19 15.32 -4.70 -15.10
N ILE A 20 14.01 -4.48 -14.96
CA ILE A 20 13.03 -4.87 -15.99
C ILE A 20 13.27 -4.11 -17.29
N ASP A 21 13.50 -2.79 -17.20
CA ASP A 21 13.82 -1.97 -18.38
C ASP A 21 15.07 -2.49 -19.11
N ARG A 22 16.12 -2.87 -18.34
CA ARG A 22 17.39 -3.31 -18.90
C ARG A 22 17.42 -4.76 -19.37
N PHE A 23 16.73 -5.67 -18.69
CA PHE A 23 16.85 -7.11 -18.89
C PHE A 23 15.53 -7.81 -19.23
N GLY A 24 14.46 -7.04 -19.36
CA GLY A 24 13.13 -7.50 -19.76
C GLY A 24 12.31 -8.12 -18.62
N TYR A 25 11.11 -8.56 -19.00
CA TYR A 25 10.05 -8.99 -18.08
C TYR A 25 10.32 -10.28 -17.29
N ARG A 26 11.48 -10.92 -17.43
CA ARG A 26 11.84 -12.08 -16.57
C ARG A 26 11.79 -11.72 -15.08
N TYR A 27 12.08 -10.45 -14.75
CA TYR A 27 12.11 -9.95 -13.37
C TYR A 27 10.78 -9.36 -12.93
N TRP A 28 9.77 -9.34 -13.80
CA TRP A 28 8.42 -8.87 -13.49
C TRP A 28 7.82 -9.51 -12.22
N PRO A 29 7.95 -10.83 -11.99
CA PRO A 29 7.41 -11.45 -10.77
C PRO A 29 8.03 -10.92 -9.47
N ILE A 30 9.25 -10.39 -9.52
CA ILE A 30 9.91 -9.78 -8.36
C ILE A 30 9.28 -8.41 -8.07
N PHE A 31 9.06 -7.63 -9.13
CA PHE A 31 8.42 -6.32 -9.03
C PHE A 31 7.01 -6.43 -8.45
N GLU A 32 6.18 -7.32 -9.00
CA GLU A 32 4.82 -7.57 -8.50
C GLU A 32 4.81 -7.98 -7.02
N ARG A 33 5.79 -8.81 -6.61
CA ARG A 33 5.91 -9.22 -5.21
C ARG A 33 6.25 -8.05 -4.29
N LEU A 34 7.08 -7.11 -4.74
CA LEU A 34 7.43 -5.92 -3.98
C LEU A 34 6.23 -4.96 -3.88
N GLU A 35 5.44 -4.80 -4.94
CA GLU A 35 4.19 -4.02 -4.92
C GLU A 35 3.19 -4.61 -3.91
N ALA A 36 2.99 -5.94 -3.94
CA ALA A 36 2.09 -6.61 -3.01
C ALA A 36 2.54 -6.49 -1.54
N GLU A 37 3.85 -6.54 -1.28
CA GLU A 37 4.38 -6.34 0.07
C GLU A 37 4.18 -4.89 0.52
N LEU A 38 4.43 -3.92 -0.35
CA LEU A 38 4.22 -2.49 -0.07
C LEU A 38 2.75 -2.21 0.28
N GLU A 39 1.82 -2.71 -0.53
CA GLU A 39 0.39 -2.60 -0.28
C GLU A 39 -0.02 -3.22 1.06
N ASN A 40 0.47 -4.43 1.35
CA ASN A 40 0.17 -5.12 2.61
C ASN A 40 0.65 -4.35 3.84
N ARG A 41 1.80 -3.69 3.75
CA ARG A 41 2.36 -2.87 4.85
C ARG A 41 1.55 -1.61 5.05
N THR A 42 1.30 -0.87 3.97
CA THR A 42 0.49 0.35 4.00
C THR A 42 -0.91 0.06 4.54
N SER A 43 -1.55 -1.02 4.09
CA SER A 43 -2.84 -1.47 4.60
C SER A 43 -2.78 -1.82 6.10
N ARG A 44 -1.74 -2.54 6.54
CA ARG A 44 -1.55 -2.85 7.95
C ARG A 44 -1.40 -1.59 8.80
N GLU A 45 -0.62 -0.62 8.36
CA GLU A 45 -0.41 0.67 9.04
C GLU A 45 -1.71 1.48 9.10
N MET A 46 -2.43 1.61 7.99
CA MET A 46 -3.73 2.29 7.95
C MET A 46 -4.72 1.69 8.95
N ARG A 47 -4.83 0.36 9.03
CA ARG A 47 -5.72 -0.31 9.98
C ARG A 47 -5.31 -0.06 11.44
N ILE A 48 -4.01 0.02 11.73
CA ILE A 48 -3.51 0.36 13.06
C ILE A 48 -3.87 1.81 13.38
N GLN A 49 -3.58 2.74 12.47
CA GLN A 49 -3.86 4.17 12.66
C GLN A 49 -5.36 4.43 12.85
N ALA A 50 -6.23 3.79 12.06
CA ALA A 50 -7.68 3.91 12.21
C ALA A 50 -8.18 3.47 13.60
N ARG A 51 -7.53 2.47 14.21
CA ARG A 51 -7.86 2.01 15.56
C ARG A 51 -7.30 2.91 16.66
N LEU A 52 -6.15 3.53 16.41
CA LEU A 52 -5.51 4.44 17.36
C LEU A 52 -6.13 5.85 17.31
N ASN A 53 -6.67 6.26 16.17
CA ASN A 53 -7.27 7.57 15.95
C ASN A 53 -8.66 7.47 15.26
N PRO A 54 -9.70 7.06 16.00
CA PRO A 54 -11.02 6.76 15.43
C PRO A 54 -11.71 7.98 14.77
N ALA A 55 -11.34 9.21 15.16
CA ALA A 55 -11.92 10.45 14.64
C ALA A 55 -11.60 10.74 13.16
N MET A 56 -10.65 10.03 12.54
CA MET A 56 -10.32 10.18 11.12
C MET A 56 -11.16 9.30 10.17
N THR A 57 -12.06 8.46 10.71
CA THR A 57 -12.79 7.43 9.93
C THR A 57 -14.21 7.84 9.51
N GLU A 58 -14.70 9.01 9.91
CA GLU A 58 -16.12 9.39 9.76
C GLU A 58 -16.48 10.18 8.49
N THR A 59 -15.53 10.59 7.63
CA THR A 59 -15.85 11.59 6.59
C THR A 59 -16.28 11.04 5.21
N ASN A 60 -16.61 9.76 5.05
CA ASN A 60 -17.03 9.23 3.74
C ASN A 60 -18.24 8.25 3.80
N GLN A 61 -19.20 8.47 4.71
CA GLN A 61 -20.48 7.74 4.70
C GLN A 61 -21.66 8.63 5.10
N SER A 62 -21.89 9.74 4.40
CA SER A 62 -23.17 10.48 4.48
C SER A 62 -23.85 10.52 3.12
N GLY A 63 -24.13 9.34 2.58
CA GLY A 63 -25.16 9.12 1.56
C GLY A 63 -26.35 8.42 2.21
N GLN A 64 -27.05 9.10 3.13
CA GLN A 64 -28.32 8.57 3.63
C GLN A 64 -29.41 8.83 2.58
N PRO A 65 -30.15 7.80 2.11
CA PRO A 65 -31.35 8.04 1.32
C PRO A 65 -32.43 8.61 2.26
N SER A 66 -32.88 9.84 1.98
CA SER A 66 -34.09 10.40 2.57
C SER A 66 -35.25 9.43 2.38
N ARG A 67 -35.73 8.86 3.49
CA ARG A 67 -37.08 8.30 3.59
C ARG A 67 -37.88 9.19 4.53
N TYR A 68 -39.15 9.36 4.15
CA TYR A 68 -40.21 10.18 4.73
C TYR A 68 -40.24 11.64 4.27
N GLN A 69 -40.98 11.91 3.20
CA GLN A 69 -42.33 12.48 3.28
C GLN A 69 -43.14 12.09 2.05
#